data_AF-A0A9X0DIZ9-F1
#
_entry.id   AF-A0A9X0DIZ9-F1
#
_cell.length_a   1.000
_cell.length_b   1.000
_cell.length_c   1.000
_cell.angle_alpha   90.00
_cell.angle_beta   90.00
_cell.angle_gamma   90.00
#
_symmetry.space_group_name_H-M   'P 1'
#
loop_
_entity.id
_entity.type
_entity.pdbx_description
1 polymer ?
#
loop_
_entity_poly.entity_id
_entity_poly.type
_entity_poly.pdbx_seq_one_letter_code
_entity_poly.pdbx_strand_id
1 'polypeptide(L)'
;MLTIQPQLANDLPYTTAVIKEAMRFFPPASGIRQGHPDTILTDEMGHQCPTDQASVYSIHSIMQVAPKYWPRATEFLPERWLTEPGRGLYPAKNAWRPFENGPRNCIAQGLVMLELRVVLAHVVREFQFADAYEEFDRLNPREGLNNYHGERAYLIEEGASHLVDHFPCRVSVCAG
;
A
#
# COMPACT_ATOMS: atom_id res chain seq x y z
N MET A 1 -1.17 -19.26 20.49
CA MET A 1 -2.38 -19.60 19.70
C MET A 1 -2.00 -19.98 18.27
N LEU A 2 -1.36 -19.09 17.48
CA LEU A 2 -0.86 -19.43 16.13
C LEU A 2 0.21 -20.54 16.12
N THR A 3 0.97 -20.69 17.19
CA THR A 3 1.92 -21.81 17.40
C THR A 3 1.23 -23.17 17.58
N ILE A 4 -0.03 -23.18 18.04
CA ILE A 4 -0.82 -24.40 18.29
C ILE A 4 -1.70 -24.71 17.08
N GLN A 5 -2.25 -23.68 16.43
CA GLN A 5 -3.10 -23.78 15.24
C GLN A 5 -2.64 -22.78 14.17
N PRO A 6 -1.60 -23.10 13.39
CA PRO A 6 -1.01 -22.17 12.41
C PRO A 6 -1.99 -21.82 11.27
N GLN A 7 -2.99 -22.66 11.00
CA GLN A 7 -4.01 -22.41 9.98
C GLN A 7 -4.87 -21.18 10.29
N LEU A 8 -4.98 -20.77 11.56
CA LEU A 8 -5.68 -19.55 11.95
C LEU A 8 -5.06 -18.28 11.35
N ALA A 9 -3.77 -18.30 10.97
CA ALA A 9 -3.15 -17.20 10.25
C ALA A 9 -3.83 -16.94 8.89
N ASN A 10 -4.53 -17.93 8.35
CA ASN A 10 -5.31 -17.77 7.13
C ASN A 10 -6.69 -17.15 7.34
N ASP A 11 -7.19 -17.13 8.59
CA ASP A 11 -8.53 -16.67 8.95
C ASP A 11 -8.49 -15.32 9.71
N LEU A 12 -7.76 -14.36 9.14
CA LEU A 12 -7.61 -13.01 9.66
C LEU A 12 -8.12 -11.99 8.63
N PRO A 13 -9.42 -11.96 8.32
CA PRO A 13 -9.95 -11.18 7.21
C PRO A 13 -9.71 -9.68 7.36
N TYR A 14 -9.93 -9.13 8.56
CA TYR A 14 -9.70 -7.70 8.81
C TYR A 14 -8.20 -7.34 8.81
N THR A 15 -7.33 -8.17 9.42
CA THR A 15 -5.88 -7.98 9.34
C THR A 15 -5.39 -8.02 7.89
N THR A 16 -5.91 -8.95 7.10
CA THR A 16 -5.61 -9.05 5.66
C THR A 16 -6.07 -7.79 4.91
N ALA A 17 -7.25 -7.29 5.24
CA ALA A 17 -7.80 -6.06 4.68
C ALA A 17 -6.90 -4.85 4.99
N VAL A 18 -6.45 -4.70 6.24
CA VAL A 18 -5.52 -3.63 6.65
C VAL A 18 -4.21 -3.74 5.88
N ILE A 19 -3.61 -4.93 5.75
CA ILE A 19 -2.37 -5.13 4.99
C ILE A 19 -2.54 -4.72 3.53
N LYS A 20 -3.64 -5.13 2.89
CA LYS A 20 -3.91 -4.79 1.48
C LYS A 20 -4.13 -3.30 1.27
N GLU A 21 -4.80 -2.63 2.21
CA GLU A 21 -5.01 -1.18 2.17
C GLU A 21 -3.72 -0.41 2.45
N ALA A 22 -2.87 -0.89 3.35
CA ALA A 22 -1.52 -0.34 3.56
C ALA A 22 -0.67 -0.43 2.29
N MET A 23 -0.63 -1.58 1.62
CA MET A 23 0.08 -1.74 0.34
C MET A 23 -0.52 -0.93 -0.80
N ARG A 24 -1.79 -0.52 -0.69
CA ARG A 24 -2.42 0.38 -1.67
C ARG A 24 -1.81 1.78 -1.55
N PHE A 25 -1.78 2.36 -0.35
CA PHE A 25 -1.15 3.67 -0.15
C PHE A 25 0.37 3.64 -0.30
N PHE A 26 0.99 2.57 0.20
CA PHE A 26 2.44 2.42 0.29
C PHE A 26 2.89 1.18 -0.48
N PRO A 27 2.77 1.18 -1.83
CA PRO A 27 3.22 0.04 -2.62
C PRO A 27 4.74 -0.11 -2.48
N PRO A 28 5.24 -1.31 -2.17
CA PRO A 28 6.67 -1.53 -1.90
C PRO A 28 7.54 -1.46 -3.15
N ALA A 29 6.94 -1.57 -4.33
CA ALA A 29 7.62 -1.53 -5.61
C ALA A 29 6.71 -0.93 -6.68
N SER A 30 7.30 -0.55 -7.81
CA SER A 30 6.61 -0.28 -9.08
C SER A 30 7.25 -1.14 -10.18
N GLY A 31 6.63 -1.23 -11.35
CA GLY A 31 7.07 -2.16 -12.40
C GLY A 31 7.48 -1.47 -13.70
N ILE A 32 8.76 -1.54 -14.06
CA ILE A 32 9.25 -1.14 -15.39
C ILE A 32 9.34 -2.38 -16.28
N ARG A 33 8.93 -2.25 -17.55
CA ARG A 33 9.08 -3.27 -18.59
C ARG A 33 9.64 -2.64 -19.86
N GLN A 34 10.51 -3.36 -20.55
CA GLN A 34 10.88 -2.98 -21.91
C GLN A 34 9.68 -3.24 -22.83
N GLY A 35 9.31 -2.23 -23.62
CA GLY A 35 8.29 -2.37 -24.64
C GLY A 35 8.76 -3.22 -25.82
N HIS A 36 7.81 -3.63 -26.65
CA HIS A 36 8.04 -4.55 -27.77
C HIS A 36 7.53 -3.92 -29.07
N PRO A 37 8.20 -4.15 -30.23
CA PRO A 37 7.76 -3.61 -31.52
C PRO A 37 6.28 -3.83 -31.82
N ASP A 38 5.77 -5.02 -31.50
CA ASP A 38 4.37 -5.40 -31.76
C ASP A 38 3.38 -4.98 -30.66
N THR A 39 3.83 -4.24 -29.64
CA THR A 39 2.97 -3.77 -28.55
C THR A 39 2.68 -2.29 -28.70
N ILE A 40 1.40 -1.95 -28.85
CA ILE A 40 0.89 -0.59 -28.88
C ILE A 40 -0.07 -0.41 -27.70
N LEU A 41 0.22 0.56 -26.83
CA LEU A 41 -0.72 0.99 -25.80
C LEU A 41 -1.68 2.01 -26.40
N THR A 42 -2.92 2.03 -25.93
CA THR A 42 -3.91 3.04 -26.35
C THR A 42 -4.42 3.76 -25.11
N ASP A 43 -4.36 5.09 -25.13
CA ASP A 43 -4.90 5.89 -24.04
C ASP A 43 -6.43 5.99 -24.12
N GLU A 44 -7.04 6.66 -23.14
CA GLU A 44 -8.50 6.80 -23.06
C GLU A 44 -9.10 7.67 -24.16
N MET A 45 -8.29 8.50 -24.82
CA MET A 45 -8.67 9.35 -25.95
C MET A 45 -8.49 8.62 -27.29
N GLY A 46 -7.97 7.39 -27.28
CA GLY A 46 -7.72 6.59 -28.48
C GLY A 46 -6.36 6.86 -29.11
N HIS A 47 -5.47 7.63 -28.48
CA HIS A 47 -4.13 7.83 -29.00
C HIS A 47 -3.31 6.56 -28.85
N GLN A 48 -2.64 6.18 -29.94
CA GLN A 48 -1.75 5.04 -29.97
C GLN A 48 -0.34 5.43 -29.54
N CYS A 49 0.19 4.68 -28.58
CA CYS A 49 1.53 4.80 -28.04
C CYS A 49 2.30 3.50 -28.34
N PRO A 50 3.00 3.42 -29.49
CA PRO A 50 3.91 2.32 -29.77
C PRO A 50 4.95 2.20 -28.66
N THR A 51 5.27 0.97 -28.25
CA THR A 51 6.21 0.74 -27.15
C THR A 51 7.59 0.29 -27.63
N ASP A 52 7.84 0.23 -28.94
CA ASP A 52 9.16 -0.11 -29.46
C ASP A 52 10.23 0.83 -28.89
N GLN A 53 11.34 0.25 -28.44
CA GLN A 53 12.45 0.96 -27.80
C GLN A 53 12.07 1.83 -26.58
N ALA A 54 10.85 1.74 -26.06
CA ALA A 54 10.37 2.49 -24.91
C ALA A 54 10.38 1.64 -23.63
N SER A 55 10.57 2.27 -22.48
CA SER A 55 10.27 1.67 -21.18
C SER A 55 8.83 1.97 -20.79
N VAL A 56 8.04 0.95 -20.52
CA VAL A 56 6.67 1.06 -20.01
C VAL A 56 6.74 0.96 -18.49
N TYR A 57 6.28 2.02 -17.81
CA TYR A 57 6.33 2.09 -16.35
C TYR A 57 4.93 2.05 -15.73
N SER A 58 4.63 0.98 -14.99
CA SER A 58 3.48 0.88 -14.10
C SER A 58 3.79 1.58 -12.78
N ILE A 59 3.37 2.84 -12.66
CA ILE A 59 3.61 3.64 -11.45
C ILE A 59 2.55 3.31 -10.40
N HIS A 60 2.87 2.38 -9.50
CA HIS A 60 1.90 1.88 -8.53
C HIS A 60 1.39 2.97 -7.59
N SER A 61 2.27 3.84 -7.09
CA SER A 61 1.90 4.92 -6.17
C SER A 61 0.81 5.84 -6.74
N ILE A 62 0.82 6.08 -8.06
CA ILE A 62 -0.22 6.88 -8.73
C ILE A 62 -1.47 6.04 -8.98
N MET A 63 -1.32 4.82 -9.50
CA MET A 63 -2.45 3.95 -9.84
C MET A 63 -3.28 3.53 -8.62
N GLN A 64 -2.64 3.28 -7.47
CA GLN A 64 -3.29 2.81 -6.26
C GLN A 64 -4.11 3.89 -5.53
N VAL A 65 -3.93 5.17 -5.86
CA VAL A 65 -4.68 6.30 -5.27
C VAL A 65 -5.51 7.07 -6.29
N ALA A 66 -5.58 6.61 -7.54
CA ALA A 66 -6.36 7.26 -8.58
C ALA A 66 -7.88 7.09 -8.33
N PRO A 67 -8.66 8.18 -8.21
CA PRO A 67 -10.12 8.12 -7.98
C PRO A 67 -10.89 7.33 -9.05
N LYS A 68 -10.34 7.25 -10.26
CA LYS A 68 -10.89 6.44 -11.35
C LYS A 68 -11.00 4.95 -10.99
N TYR A 69 -10.07 4.42 -10.21
CA TYR A 69 -10.00 3.00 -9.86
C TYR A 69 -10.45 2.70 -8.43
N TRP A 70 -10.43 3.71 -7.57
CA TRP A 70 -10.64 3.54 -6.13
C TRP A 70 -11.74 4.50 -5.63
N PRO A 71 -12.91 3.98 -5.25
CA PRO A 71 -13.89 4.77 -4.52
C PRO A 71 -13.29 5.28 -3.22
N ARG A 72 -13.45 6.58 -2.95
CA ARG A 72 -12.85 7.28 -1.78
C ARG A 72 -11.34 7.03 -1.70
N ALA A 73 -10.62 7.28 -2.80
CA ALA A 73 -9.22 6.86 -2.99
C ALA A 73 -8.24 7.43 -1.96
N THR A 74 -8.52 8.62 -1.41
CA THR A 74 -7.68 9.30 -0.43
C THR A 74 -7.89 8.78 0.99
N GLU A 75 -8.88 7.91 1.22
CA GLU A 75 -9.22 7.42 2.55
C GLU A 75 -8.67 6.00 2.78
N PHE A 76 -8.12 5.78 3.98
CA PHE A 76 -7.66 4.46 4.42
C PHE A 76 -8.84 3.62 4.91
N LEU A 77 -9.34 2.74 4.04
CA LEU A 77 -10.57 1.96 4.29
C LEU A 77 -10.34 0.46 4.06
N PRO A 78 -9.87 -0.30 5.08
CA PRO A 78 -9.76 -1.75 5.01
C PRO A 78 -11.07 -2.43 4.57
N GLU A 79 -12.22 -1.86 4.92
CA GLU A 79 -13.57 -2.38 4.63
C GLU A 79 -13.81 -2.61 3.14
N ARG A 80 -13.07 -1.93 2.25
CA ARG A 80 -13.17 -2.19 0.80
C ARG A 80 -12.84 -3.62 0.43
N TRP A 81 -11.97 -4.28 1.19
CA TRP A 81 -11.54 -5.65 0.97
C TRP A 81 -12.51 -6.69 1.50
N LEU A 82 -13.49 -6.23 2.28
CA LEU A 82 -14.59 -7.02 2.82
C LEU A 82 -15.90 -6.75 2.05
N THR A 83 -15.87 -5.82 1.10
CA THR A 83 -17.01 -5.46 0.26
C THR A 83 -17.15 -6.45 -0.90
N GLU A 84 -18.38 -6.84 -1.22
CA GLU A 84 -18.66 -7.74 -2.36
C GLU A 84 -18.30 -7.09 -3.71
N PRO A 85 -17.85 -7.87 -4.71
CA PRO A 85 -17.60 -7.38 -6.06
C PRO A 85 -18.76 -6.57 -6.65
N GLY A 86 -18.45 -5.39 -7.20
CA GLY A 86 -19.44 -4.51 -7.86
C GLY A 86 -20.30 -3.67 -6.92
N ARG A 87 -20.00 -3.65 -5.61
CA ARG A 87 -20.71 -2.81 -4.62
C ARG A 87 -19.83 -1.67 -4.11
N GLY A 88 -20.44 -0.51 -3.83
CA GLY A 88 -19.93 0.55 -2.96
C GLY A 88 -18.43 0.86 -3.10
N LEU A 89 -17.63 0.30 -2.19
CA LEU A 89 -16.18 0.55 -2.05
C LEU A 89 -15.28 -0.40 -2.85
N TYR A 90 -15.85 -1.41 -3.51
CA TYR A 90 -15.08 -2.40 -4.27
C TYR A 90 -14.27 -1.72 -5.39
N PRO A 91 -12.95 -1.96 -5.48
CA PRO A 91 -12.11 -1.27 -6.44
C PRO A 91 -12.33 -1.78 -7.87
N ALA A 92 -11.87 -1.01 -8.85
CA ALA A 92 -11.84 -1.48 -10.23
C ALA A 92 -11.08 -2.81 -10.35
N LYS A 93 -11.57 -3.69 -11.24
CA LYS A 93 -10.97 -5.01 -11.46
C LYS A 93 -9.48 -4.86 -11.78
N ASN A 94 -8.64 -5.66 -11.12
CA ASN A 94 -7.18 -5.65 -11.27
C ASN A 94 -6.47 -4.34 -10.88
N ALA A 95 -7.13 -3.40 -10.18
CA ALA A 95 -6.50 -2.15 -9.75
C ALA A 95 -5.42 -2.35 -8.67
N TRP A 96 -5.60 -3.35 -7.79
CA TRP A 96 -4.60 -3.68 -6.77
C TRP A 96 -3.41 -4.43 -7.39
N ARG A 97 -2.25 -3.77 -7.43
CA ARG A 97 -1.05 -4.22 -8.16
C ARG A 97 0.25 -4.21 -7.33
N PRO A 98 0.29 -4.29 -5.98
CA PRO A 98 1.56 -4.24 -5.25
C PRO A 98 2.50 -5.41 -5.57
N PHE A 99 1.96 -6.52 -6.08
CA PHE A 99 2.72 -7.70 -6.52
C PHE A 99 2.74 -7.87 -8.04
N GLU A 100 2.30 -6.85 -8.79
CA GLU A 100 1.93 -6.94 -10.20
C GLU A 100 0.89 -8.05 -10.47
N ASN A 101 0.50 -8.23 -11.73
CA ASN A 101 -0.36 -9.33 -12.16
C ASN A 101 0.04 -9.78 -13.58
N GLY A 102 -0.25 -11.04 -13.90
CA GLY A 102 0.22 -11.75 -15.10
C GLY A 102 1.35 -12.73 -14.82
N PRO A 103 1.96 -13.34 -15.86
CA PRO A 103 2.96 -14.41 -15.73
C PRO A 103 4.26 -14.02 -15.01
N ARG A 104 4.48 -12.72 -14.80
CA ARG A 104 5.66 -12.14 -14.15
C ARG A 104 5.27 -11.42 -12.85
N ASN A 105 4.16 -11.80 -12.23
CA ASN A 105 3.80 -11.32 -10.90
C ASN A 105 4.79 -11.85 -9.85
N CYS A 106 4.76 -11.28 -8.66
CA CYS A 106 5.64 -11.69 -7.58
C CYS A 106 5.34 -13.13 -7.14
N ILE A 107 6.30 -14.03 -7.36
CA ILE A 107 6.20 -15.43 -6.93
C ILE A 107 6.07 -15.56 -5.40
N ALA A 108 6.60 -14.60 -4.64
CA ALA A 108 6.58 -14.61 -3.18
C ALA A 108 5.30 -14.02 -2.57
N GLN A 109 4.31 -13.60 -3.37
CA GLN A 109 3.09 -12.96 -2.87
C GLN A 109 2.40 -13.76 -1.76
N GLY A 110 2.27 -15.08 -1.93
CA GLY A 110 1.62 -15.94 -0.93
C GLY A 110 2.37 -15.97 0.41
N LEU A 111 3.70 -16.05 0.36
CA LEU A 111 4.56 -16.05 1.54
C LEU A 111 4.51 -14.69 2.26
N VAL A 112 4.67 -13.59 1.52
CA VAL A 112 4.62 -12.22 2.08
C VAL A 112 3.29 -11.96 2.78
N MET A 113 2.16 -12.32 2.16
CA MET A 113 0.85 -12.13 2.80
C MET A 113 0.68 -12.99 4.04
N LEU A 114 1.26 -14.19 4.10
CA LEU A 114 1.24 -15.01 5.32
C LEU A 114 2.08 -14.38 6.43
N GLU A 115 3.33 -14.02 6.14
CA GLU A 115 4.24 -13.43 7.11
C GLU A 115 3.68 -12.12 7.69
N LEU A 116 3.15 -11.24 6.84
CA LEU A 116 2.57 -9.97 7.30
C LEU A 116 1.35 -10.18 8.20
N ARG A 117 0.50 -11.17 7.91
CA ARG A 117 -0.65 -11.49 8.78
C ARG A 117 -0.19 -11.95 10.16
N VAL A 118 0.82 -12.81 10.21
CA VAL A 118 1.39 -13.31 11.48
C VAL A 118 2.06 -12.17 12.24
N VAL A 119 2.97 -11.44 11.61
CA VAL A 119 3.71 -10.33 12.24
C VAL A 119 2.74 -9.27 12.74
N LEU A 120 1.81 -8.80 11.91
CA LEU A 120 0.88 -7.75 12.30
C LEU A 120 0.00 -8.20 13.46
N ALA A 121 -0.56 -9.42 13.40
CA ALA A 121 -1.40 -9.95 14.47
C ALA A 121 -0.65 -10.07 15.81
N HIS A 122 0.63 -10.44 15.79
CA HIS A 122 1.45 -10.47 17.00
C HIS A 122 1.79 -9.07 17.49
N VAL A 123 2.22 -8.17 16.61
CA VAL A 123 2.62 -6.81 16.98
C VAL A 123 1.47 -6.04 17.64
N VAL A 124 0.28 -6.04 17.05
CA VAL A 124 -0.87 -5.30 17.60
C VAL A 124 -1.49 -5.94 18.84
N ARG A 125 -1.16 -7.21 19.11
CA ARG A 125 -1.59 -7.91 20.31
C ARG A 125 -0.71 -7.57 21.50
N GLU A 126 0.60 -7.50 21.28
CA GLU A 126 1.59 -7.30 22.35
C GLU A 126 1.88 -5.81 22.61
N PHE A 127 1.74 -4.95 21.59
CA PHE A 127 2.13 -3.55 21.66
C PHE A 127 0.97 -2.60 21.32
N GLN A 128 0.98 -1.45 21.99
CA GLN A 128 0.18 -0.29 21.64
C GLN A 128 1.08 0.81 21.09
N PHE A 129 0.62 1.48 20.05
CA PHE A 129 1.32 2.56 19.39
C PHE A 129 0.47 3.83 19.52
N ALA A 130 1.10 4.92 19.95
CA ALA A 130 0.55 6.26 19.86
C ALA A 130 1.52 7.12 19.06
N ASP A 131 1.04 7.86 18.06
CA ASP A 131 1.90 8.80 17.35
C ASP A 131 2.40 9.88 18.31
N ALA A 132 3.58 10.43 18.01
CA ALA A 132 4.23 11.47 18.81
C ALA A 132 4.66 12.64 17.92
N TYR A 133 3.95 12.86 16.81
CA TYR A 133 4.32 13.86 15.81
C TYR A 133 4.33 15.28 16.38
N GLU A 134 3.34 15.67 17.18
CA GLU A 134 3.30 17.01 17.78
C GLU A 134 4.49 17.26 18.72
N GLU A 135 4.88 16.25 19.50
CA GLU A 135 6.04 16.34 20.38
C GLU A 135 7.32 16.43 19.56
N PHE A 136 7.44 15.62 18.52
CA PHE A 136 8.56 15.63 17.61
C PHE A 136 8.72 16.97 16.90
N ASP A 137 7.63 17.58 16.43
CA ASP A 137 7.62 18.89 15.76
C ASP A 137 8.06 20.04 16.67
N ARG A 138 7.63 20.02 17.94
CA ARG A 138 8.08 21.02 18.93
C ARG A 138 9.58 20.96 19.15
N LEU A 139 10.17 19.76 19.11
CA LEU A 139 11.60 19.55 19.32
C LEU A 139 12.42 19.76 18.04
N ASN A 140 11.81 19.58 16.88
CA ASN A 140 12.46 19.64 15.57
C ASN A 140 11.66 20.56 14.63
N PRO A 141 11.62 21.88 14.90
CA PRO A 141 10.87 22.81 14.06
C PRO A 141 11.43 22.82 12.64
N ARG A 142 10.53 22.81 11.65
CA ARG A 142 10.89 22.81 10.22
C ARG A 142 10.09 23.84 9.45
N GLU A 143 10.75 24.45 8.48
CA GLU A 143 10.11 25.31 7.48
C GLU A 143 9.75 24.49 6.24
N GLY A 144 8.57 24.75 5.66
CA GLY A 144 8.13 24.11 4.41
C GLY A 144 6.81 23.34 4.53
N LEU A 145 6.58 22.46 3.56
CA LEU A 145 5.36 21.67 3.48
C LEU A 145 5.41 20.50 4.47
N ASN A 146 4.76 20.64 5.62
CA ASN A 146 4.70 19.58 6.63
C ASN A 146 3.51 18.63 6.43
N ASN A 147 2.47 19.07 5.71
CA ASN A 147 1.24 18.29 5.48
C ASN A 147 0.78 18.36 4.01
N TYR A 148 0.18 17.28 3.52
CA TYR A 148 -0.43 17.14 2.20
C TYR A 148 -1.78 16.42 2.34
N HIS A 149 -2.87 17.04 1.89
CA HIS A 149 -4.25 16.57 2.09
C HIS A 149 -4.64 16.29 3.55
N GLY A 150 -4.10 17.08 4.49
CA GLY A 150 -4.37 16.91 5.93
C GLY A 150 -3.58 15.78 6.58
N GLU A 151 -2.87 14.97 5.80
CA GLU A 151 -1.93 13.96 6.27
C GLU A 151 -0.51 14.52 6.29
N ARG A 152 0.36 13.92 7.10
CA ARG A 152 1.76 14.37 7.19
C ARG A 152 2.49 14.09 5.86
N ALA A 153 3.18 15.12 5.35
CA ALA A 153 3.83 15.05 4.05
C ALA A 153 5.07 14.16 4.11
N TYR A 154 5.17 13.20 3.21
CA TYR A 154 6.37 12.38 3.04
C TYR A 154 7.48 13.24 2.44
N LEU A 155 8.57 13.44 3.19
CA LEU A 155 9.79 14.04 2.65
C LEU A 155 10.56 12.96 1.89
N ILE A 156 10.81 13.19 0.60
CA ILE A 156 11.69 12.35 -0.21
C ILE A 156 13.14 12.81 0.05
N GLU A 157 13.58 12.76 1.30
CA GLU A 157 14.98 13.09 1.64
C GLU A 157 15.90 11.88 1.49
N GLU A 158 15.41 10.66 1.71
CA GLU A 158 16.21 9.43 1.70
C GLU A 158 15.86 8.44 0.55
N GLY A 159 15.05 8.87 -0.43
CA GLY A 159 14.54 7.96 -1.46
C GLY A 159 13.22 7.28 -1.06
N ALA A 160 12.83 6.23 -1.79
CA ALA A 160 11.44 5.75 -1.85
C ALA A 160 10.77 5.47 -0.49
N SER A 161 9.51 5.94 -0.35
CA SER A 161 8.47 5.46 0.57
C SER A 161 8.83 5.30 2.06
N HIS A 162 9.81 6.03 2.59
CA HIS A 162 10.08 6.04 4.03
C HIS A 162 8.98 6.78 4.78
N LEU A 163 8.54 6.24 5.93
CA LEU A 163 7.63 6.96 6.80
C LEU A 163 8.23 8.33 7.13
N VAL A 164 7.41 9.38 7.01
CA VAL A 164 7.81 10.73 7.38
C VAL A 164 8.39 10.70 8.80
N ASP A 165 9.59 11.22 8.95
CA ASP A 165 10.32 11.30 10.22
C ASP A 165 10.52 9.96 10.93
N HIS A 166 10.52 8.88 10.15
CA HIS A 166 10.56 7.50 10.62
C HIS A 166 9.43 7.16 11.60
N PHE A 167 8.27 7.81 11.48
CA PHE A 167 7.09 7.61 12.32
C PHE A 167 7.40 7.73 13.82
N PRO A 168 7.67 8.96 14.32
CA PRO A 168 7.82 9.22 15.74
C PRO A 168 6.59 8.71 16.50
N CYS A 169 6.80 7.72 17.36
CA CYS A 169 5.74 7.09 18.12
C CYS A 169 6.21 6.68 19.51
N ARG A 170 5.26 6.59 20.44
CA ARG A 170 5.41 5.96 21.74
C ARG A 170 4.88 4.55 21.64
N VAL A 171 5.67 3.59 22.13
CA VAL A 171 5.31 2.17 22.15
C VAL A 171 5.20 1.73 23.61
N SER A 172 4.08 1.11 23.96
CA SER A 172 3.87 0.47 25.25
C SER A 172 3.47 -0.99 25.05
N VAL A 173 3.67 -1.82 26.06
CA VAL A 173 3.23 -3.22 26.06
C VAL A 173 1.78 -3.27 26.55
N CYS A 174 0.92 -4.02 25.88
CA CYS A 174 -0.43 -4.31 26.35
C CYS A 174 -0.34 -5.00 27.72
N ALA A 175 -1.00 -4.47 28.75
CA ALA A 175 -1.16 -5.20 30.01
C ALA A 175 -1.95 -6.48 29.70
N GLY A 176 -1.32 -7.64 29.95
CA GLY A 176 -1.84 -8.96 29.59
C GLY A 176 -3.07 -9.39 30.35
#